data_AF-A0AAV2TSL2-F1
#
_entry.id   AF-A0AAV2TSL2-F1
#
_cell.length_a   1.000
_cell.length_b   1.000
_cell.length_c   1.000
_cell.angle_alpha   90.00
_cell.angle_beta   90.00
_cell.angle_gamma   90.00
#
_symmetry.space_group_name_H-M   'P 1'
#
loop_
_entity.id
_entity.type
_entity.pdbx_description
1 polymer ?
#
loop_
_entity_poly.entity_id
_entity_poly.type
_entity_poly.pdbx_seq_one_letter_code
_entity_poly.pdbx_strand_id
1 'polypeptide(L)'
;MASNRARNMSHLMNHALDNYVMNYDTNQSYRTKVDAMQTELRCCGSNSSADYKGFIPKSCRMEETKDDRLLGCTFAMRDYVSSQFRKMYIWSMVVIFVNILAFISGSVIRRIFGKNEGEHT
;
A
#
# COMPACT_ATOMS: atom_id res chain seq x y z
N MET A 1 -18.61 -4.88 -11.53
CA MET A 1 -17.42 -4.27 -12.17
C MET A 1 -16.18 -4.14 -11.27
N ALA A 2 -16.30 -4.03 -9.93
CA ALA A 2 -15.14 -3.90 -9.03
C ALA A 2 -14.15 -5.11 -9.05
N SER A 3 -14.66 -6.34 -9.24
CA SER A 3 -13.84 -7.56 -9.25
C SER A 3 -12.78 -7.60 -10.36
N ASN A 4 -13.07 -7.09 -11.56
CA ASN A 4 -12.11 -7.10 -12.66
C ASN A 4 -10.94 -6.13 -12.43
N ARG A 5 -11.21 -4.98 -11.81
CA ARG A 5 -10.19 -3.94 -11.55
C ARG A 5 -9.16 -4.40 -10.50
N ALA A 6 -9.62 -5.04 -9.43
CA ALA A 6 -8.73 -5.59 -8.41
C ALA A 6 -7.85 -6.74 -8.94
N ARG A 7 -8.40 -7.58 -9.84
CA ARG A 7 -7.64 -8.63 -10.53
C ARG A 7 -6.58 -8.06 -11.46
N ASN A 8 -6.93 -7.07 -12.26
CA ASN A 8 -5.98 -6.40 -13.16
C ASN A 8 -4.84 -5.73 -12.39
N MET A 9 -5.15 -5.08 -11.27
CA MET A 9 -4.14 -4.45 -10.42
C MET A 9 -3.17 -5.48 -9.83
N SER A 10 -3.68 -6.60 -9.31
CA SER A 10 -2.85 -7.68 -8.77
C SER A 10 -1.92 -8.25 -9.85
N HIS A 11 -2.43 -8.43 -11.06
CA HIS A 11 -1.64 -8.93 -12.19
C HIS A 11 -0.53 -7.95 -12.60
N LEU A 12 -0.84 -6.65 -12.68
CA LEU A 12 0.15 -5.62 -13.00
C LEU A 12 1.25 -5.53 -11.94
N MET A 13 0.88 -5.60 -10.66
CA MET A 13 1.85 -5.61 -9.57
C MET A 13 2.77 -6.82 -9.64
N ASN A 14 2.22 -8.01 -9.85
CA ASN A 14 3.00 -9.23 -9.97
C ASN A 14 3.96 -9.18 -11.17
N HIS A 15 3.47 -8.71 -12.33
CA HIS A 15 4.31 -8.58 -13.52
C HIS A 15 5.41 -7.54 -13.35
N ALA A 16 5.11 -6.40 -12.70
CA ALA A 16 6.12 -5.39 -12.42
C ALA A 16 7.20 -5.92 -11.48
N LEU A 17 6.78 -6.63 -10.43
CA LEU A 17 7.70 -7.25 -9.47
C LEU A 17 8.58 -8.31 -10.12
N ASP A 18 7.99 -9.16 -10.96
CA ASP A 18 8.74 -10.16 -11.72
C ASP A 18 9.83 -9.51 -12.60
N ASN A 19 9.48 -8.44 -13.30
CA ASN A 19 10.43 -7.68 -14.11
C ASN A 19 11.54 -7.03 -13.27
N TYR A 20 11.23 -6.52 -12.09
CA TYR A 20 12.22 -5.97 -11.17
C TYR A 20 13.20 -7.03 -10.66
N VAL A 21 12.70 -8.22 -10.31
CA VAL A 21 13.51 -9.35 -9.83
C VAL A 21 14.37 -9.91 -10.95
N MET A 22 13.82 -10.10 -12.15
CA MET A 22 14.57 -10.58 -13.32
C MET A 22 15.72 -9.67 -13.73
N ASN A 23 15.57 -8.35 -13.52
CA ASN A 23 16.57 -7.35 -13.85
C ASN A 23 17.32 -6.83 -12.61
N TYR A 24 17.31 -7.60 -11.53
CA TYR A 24 17.96 -7.24 -10.27
C TYR A 24 19.47 -7.04 -10.44
N ASP A 25 20.13 -7.95 -11.16
CA ASP A 25 21.59 -7.90 -11.36
C ASP A 25 22.02 -6.87 -12.42
N THR A 26 21.14 -6.55 -13.37
CA THR A 26 21.45 -5.68 -14.52
C THR A 26 21.14 -4.21 -14.26
N ASN A 27 20.30 -3.89 -13.28
CA ASN A 27 19.84 -2.54 -13.02
C ASN A 27 19.92 -2.17 -11.53
N GLN A 28 20.83 -1.25 -11.20
CA GLN A 28 21.03 -0.78 -9.83
C GLN A 28 19.78 -0.11 -9.21
N SER A 29 18.96 0.59 -10.00
CA SER A 29 17.71 1.18 -9.51
C SER A 29 16.72 0.10 -9.07
N TYR A 30 16.66 -0.99 -9.83
CA TYR A 30 15.79 -2.12 -9.50
C TYR A 30 16.31 -2.87 -8.29
N ARG A 31 17.62 -3.07 -8.21
CA ARG A 31 18.29 -3.64 -7.06
C ARG A 31 17.91 -2.94 -5.75
N THR A 32 18.06 -1.62 -5.69
CA THR A 32 17.74 -0.84 -4.48
C THR A 32 16.26 -0.96 -4.10
N LYS A 33 15.34 -0.93 -5.07
CA LYS A 33 13.90 -1.05 -4.81
C LYS A 33 13.52 -2.44 -4.32
N VAL A 34 14.07 -3.48 -4.95
CA VAL A 34 13.83 -4.87 -4.57
C VAL A 34 14.43 -5.16 -3.20
N ASP A 35 15.62 -4.66 -2.89
CA ASP A 35 16.26 -4.82 -1.58
C ASP A 35 15.43 -4.18 -0.46
N ALA A 36 14.97 -2.95 -0.67
CA ALA A 36 14.11 -2.25 0.29
C ALA A 36 12.80 -3.02 0.51
N MET A 37 12.16 -3.47 -0.56
CA MET A 37 10.91 -4.22 -0.48
C MET A 37 11.09 -5.57 0.21
N GLN A 38 12.16 -6.32 -0.09
CA GLN A 38 12.46 -7.60 0.55
C GLN A 38 12.71 -7.45 2.05
N THR A 39 13.38 -6.38 2.44
CA THR A 39 13.64 -6.03 3.84
C THR A 39 12.35 -5.63 4.57
N GLU A 40 11.54 -4.73 3.98
CA GLU A 40 10.33 -4.20 4.61
C GLU A 40 9.21 -5.25 4.70
N LEU A 41 8.98 -5.98 3.60
CA LEU A 41 7.88 -6.95 3.49
C LEU A 41 8.26 -8.35 3.93
N ARG A 42 9.53 -8.55 4.31
CA ARG A 42 10.06 -9.83 4.74
C ARG A 42 9.73 -10.94 3.72
N CYS A 43 10.23 -10.78 2.51
CA CYS A 43 9.98 -11.69 1.39
C CYS A 43 11.24 -11.90 0.55
N CYS A 44 11.23 -12.90 -0.35
CA CYS A 44 12.34 -13.12 -1.28
C CYS A 44 11.88 -13.53 -2.67
N GLY A 45 12.48 -12.90 -3.69
CA GLY A 45 12.11 -13.08 -5.08
C GLY A 45 10.68 -12.62 -5.41
N SER A 46 10.22 -12.93 -6.61
CA SER A 46 8.86 -12.63 -7.06
C SER A 46 7.88 -13.63 -6.44
N ASN A 47 8.12 -14.92 -6.65
CA ASN A 47 7.34 -16.02 -6.10
C ASN A 47 8.09 -16.79 -5.02
N SER A 48 9.43 -16.84 -5.11
CA SER A 48 10.28 -17.45 -4.10
C SER A 48 11.74 -17.04 -4.27
N SER A 49 12.59 -17.39 -3.30
CA SER A 49 14.05 -17.22 -3.40
C SER A 49 14.69 -17.95 -4.59
N ALA A 50 14.02 -18.97 -5.15
CA ALA A 50 14.52 -19.72 -6.32
C ALA A 50 14.58 -18.88 -7.60
N ASP A 51 13.87 -17.74 -7.66
CA ASP A 51 13.87 -16.84 -8.81
C ASP A 51 15.27 -16.28 -9.12
N TYR A 52 16.17 -16.28 -8.12
CA TYR A 52 17.55 -15.81 -8.25
C TYR A 52 18.57 -16.85 -8.75
N LYS A 53 18.12 -18.07 -9.11
CA LYS A 53 18.96 -19.12 -9.74
C LYS A 53 20.32 -19.36 -9.04
N GLY A 54 20.35 -19.27 -7.71
CA GLY A 54 21.52 -19.60 -6.89
C GLY A 54 22.24 -18.43 -6.23
N PHE A 55 21.99 -17.18 -6.64
CA PHE A 55 22.54 -15.99 -5.96
C PHE A 55 21.46 -15.25 -5.17
N ILE A 56 21.22 -15.67 -3.92
CA ILE A 56 20.21 -15.02 -3.08
C ILE A 56 20.75 -13.69 -2.52
N PRO A 57 20.06 -12.56 -2.75
CA PRO A 57 20.44 -11.27 -2.20
C PRO A 57 20.53 -11.25 -0.67
N LYS A 58 21.41 -10.41 -0.12
CA LYS A 58 21.50 -10.22 1.35
C LYS A 58 20.22 -9.66 1.96
N SER A 59 19.46 -8.87 1.20
CA SER A 59 18.14 -8.35 1.56
C SER A 59 17.08 -9.44 1.79
N CYS A 60 17.27 -10.64 1.22
CA CYS A 60 16.45 -11.81 1.54
C CYS A 60 16.86 -12.52 2.83
N ARG A 61 18.06 -12.26 3.37
CA ARG A 61 18.59 -12.99 4.53
C ARG A 61 17.97 -12.42 5.80
N MET A 62 16.94 -13.10 6.32
CA MET A 62 16.42 -12.80 7.65
C MET A 62 17.31 -13.43 8.70
N GLU A 63 17.79 -12.63 9.65
CA GLU A 63 18.64 -13.11 10.75
C GLU A 63 17.94 -14.11 11.68
N GLU A 64 16.59 -14.19 11.67
CA GLU A 64 15.83 -14.93 12.68
C GLU A 64 15.10 -16.19 12.19
N THR A 65 14.96 -16.43 10.88
CA THR A 65 14.19 -17.58 10.39
C THR A 65 15.06 -18.54 9.57
N LYS A 66 15.41 -19.68 10.17
CA LYS A 66 15.94 -20.90 9.52
C LYS A 66 14.91 -21.58 8.60
N ASP A 67 13.96 -20.84 8.04
CA ASP A 67 12.95 -21.38 7.15
C ASP A 67 13.34 -21.00 5.72
N ASP A 68 13.93 -21.97 5.01
CA ASP A 68 14.41 -21.85 3.63
C ASP A 68 13.27 -21.60 2.61
N ARG A 69 12.02 -21.52 3.06
CA ARG A 69 10.85 -21.11 2.27
C ARG A 69 10.45 -19.67 2.57
N LEU A 70 11.36 -18.74 2.26
CA LEU A 70 11.01 -17.32 2.18
C LEU A 70 9.89 -17.14 1.16
N LEU A 71 8.77 -16.61 1.65
CA LEU A 71 7.58 -16.32 0.85
C LEU A 71 7.93 -15.36 -0.30
N GLY A 72 7.32 -15.56 -1.47
CA GLY A 72 7.44 -14.64 -2.60
C GLY A 72 6.90 -13.25 -2.29
N CYS A 73 7.59 -12.22 -2.78
CA CYS A 73 7.16 -10.84 -2.57
C CYS A 73 5.80 -10.52 -3.23
N THR A 74 5.36 -11.27 -4.24
CA THR A 74 4.02 -11.12 -4.82
C THR A 74 2.92 -11.38 -3.79
N PHE A 75 3.08 -12.41 -2.96
CA PHE A 75 2.14 -12.72 -1.88
C PHE A 75 2.25 -11.70 -0.75
N ALA A 76 3.48 -11.44 -0.26
CA ALA A 76 3.70 -10.52 0.85
C ALA A 76 3.20 -9.11 0.54
N MET A 77 3.41 -8.63 -0.69
CA MET A 77 2.93 -7.34 -1.14
C MET A 77 1.41 -7.28 -1.21
N ARG A 78 0.75 -8.34 -1.68
CA ARG A 78 -0.71 -8.41 -1.69
C ARG A 78 -1.30 -8.33 -0.28
N ASP A 79 -0.71 -9.06 0.66
CA ASP A 79 -1.13 -9.05 2.06
C ASP A 79 -0.90 -7.67 2.69
N TYR A 80 0.29 -7.10 2.51
CA TYR A 80 0.64 -5.76 2.99
C TYR A 80 -0.32 -4.70 2.47
N VAL A 81 -0.59 -4.68 1.16
CA VAL A 81 -1.52 -3.73 0.54
C VAL A 81 -2.92 -3.87 1.13
N SER A 82 -3.40 -5.10 1.34
CA SER A 82 -4.71 -5.32 1.96
C SER A 82 -4.77 -4.81 3.41
N SER A 83 -3.70 -5.01 4.17
CA SER A 83 -3.57 -4.57 5.56
C SER A 83 -3.49 -3.05 5.67
N GLN A 84 -2.71 -2.40 4.79
CA GLN A 84 -2.58 -0.95 4.76
C GLN A 84 -3.86 -0.27 4.27
N PHE A 85 -4.57 -0.83 3.27
CA PHE A 85 -5.85 -0.29 2.85
C PHE A 85 -6.90 -0.35 3.95
N ARG A 86 -6.90 -1.40 4.78
CA ARG A 86 -7.78 -1.47 5.96
C ARG A 86 -7.48 -0.33 6.93
N LYS A 87 -6.20 -0.03 7.21
CA LYS A 87 -5.81 1.09 8.07
C LYS A 87 -6.19 2.45 7.45
N MET A 88 -5.89 2.64 6.17
CA MET A 88 -6.22 3.87 5.43
C MET A 88 -7.72 4.15 5.42
N TYR A 89 -8.54 3.11 5.23
CA TYR A 89 -10.00 3.22 5.25
C TYR A 89 -10.52 3.72 6.61
N ILE A 90 -9.98 3.21 7.71
CA ILE A 90 -10.38 3.65 9.07
C ILE A 90 -10.06 5.14 9.25
N TRP A 91 -8.84 5.57 8.90
CA TRP A 91 -8.46 6.98 8.97
C TRP A 91 -9.31 7.89 8.07
N SER A 92 -9.64 7.41 6.87
CA SER A 92 -10.52 8.14 5.96
C SER A 92 -11.90 8.40 6.56
N MET A 93 -12.46 7.44 7.31
CA MET A 93 -13.77 7.61 7.94
C MET A 93 -13.76 8.68 9.02
N VAL A 94 -12.68 8.77 9.80
CA VAL A 94 -12.51 9.82 10.81
C VAL A 94 -12.48 11.21 10.15
N VAL A 95 -11.70 11.36 9.07
CA VAL A 95 -11.61 12.62 8.33
C VAL A 95 -12.98 13.02 7.76
N ILE A 96 -13.72 12.07 7.17
CA ILE A 96 -15.06 12.33 6.63
C ILE A 96 -16.01 12.80 7.74
N PHE A 97 -15.99 12.17 8.91
CA PHE A 97 -16.85 12.55 10.02
C PHE A 97 -16.59 13.98 10.51
N VAL A 98 -15.32 14.37 10.67
CA VAL A 98 -14.95 15.74 11.06
C VAL A 98 -15.41 16.77 10.02
N ASN A 99 -15.26 16.46 8.72
CA ASN A 99 -15.71 17.35 7.65
C ASN A 99 -17.23 17.54 7.66
N ILE A 100 -18.01 16.48 7.92
CA ILE A 100 -19.47 16.56 8.02
C ILE A 100 -19.88 17.46 9.20
N LEU A 101 -19.25 17.31 10.36
CA LEU A 101 -19.54 18.17 11.53
C LEU A 101 -19.23 19.64 11.24
N ALA A 102 -18.09 19.93 10.60
CA ALA A 102 -17.71 21.29 10.22
C ALA A 102 -18.72 21.92 9.24
N PHE A 103 -19.22 21.13 8.28
CA PHE A 103 -20.23 21.58 7.33
C PHE A 103 -21.56 21.91 8.01
N ILE A 104 -21.98 21.10 8.97
CA ILE A 104 -23.21 21.35 9.76
C ILE A 104 -23.05 22.60 10.62
N SER A 105 -21.95 22.74 11.35
CA SER A 105 -21.71 23.92 12.20
C SER A 105 -21.66 25.20 11.38
N GLY A 106 -21.01 25.18 10.21
CA GLY A 106 -20.99 26.33 9.30
C GLY A 106 -22.39 26.71 8.80
N SER A 107 -23.22 25.71 8.49
CA SER A 107 -24.60 25.92 8.06
C SER A 107 -25.47 26.54 9.17
N VAL A 108 -25.28 26.13 10.43
CA VAL A 108 -25.99 26.69 11.59
C VAL A 108 -25.58 28.14 11.84
N ILE A 109 -24.27 28.43 11.86
CA ILE A 109 -23.75 29.79 12.07
C ILE A 109 -24.32 30.75 11.01
N ARG A 110 -24.30 30.36 9.73
CA ARG A 110 -24.83 31.19 8.65
C ARG A 110 -26.32 31.54 8.83
N ARG A 111 -27.12 30.59 9.33
CA ARG A 111 -28.55 30.83 9.60
C ARG A 111 -28.76 31.82 10.74
N ILE A 112 -27.94 31.76 11.79
CA ILE A 112 -28.02 32.69 12.93
C ILE A 112 -27.65 34.11 12.49
N PHE A 113 -26.53 34.27 11.79
CA PHE A 113 -26.10 35.59 11.30
C PHE A 113 -27.07 36.17 10.26
N GLY A 114 -27.57 35.36 9.33
CA GLY A 114 -28.56 35.82 8.34
C GLY A 114 -29.91 36.22 8.96
N LYS A 115 -30.27 35.64 10.11
CA LYS A 115 -31.47 36.06 10.85
C LYS A 115 -31.29 37.43 11.52
N ASN A 116 -30.10 37.69 12.07
CA ASN A 116 -29.81 38.95 12.77
C ASN A 116 -29.78 40.18 11.84
N GLU A 117 -29.47 40.01 10.55
CA GLU A 117 -29.51 41.12 9.58
C GLU A 117 -30.94 41.50 9.17
N GLY A 118 -31.92 40.61 9.35
CA GLY A 118 -33.33 40.85 8.97
C GLY A 118 -34.21 41.50 10.04
N GLU A 119 -33.71 41.67 11.27
CA GLU A 119 -34.49 42.21 12.40
C GLU A 119 -34.19 43.71 12.67
N HIS A 120 -33.28 44.32 11.89
CA HIS A 120 -32.86 45.72 12.01
C HIS A 120 -33.33 46.65 10.87
N THR A 121 -34.20 46.18 9.99
CA THR A 121 -34.92 46.98 8.97
C THR A 121 -36.42 46.88 9.18
#